data_AF-A0A2A2ZBA8-F1
#
_entry.id   AF-A0A2A2ZBA8-F1
#
_cell.length_a   1.000
_cell.length_b   1.000
_cell.length_c   1.000
_cell.angle_alpha   90.00
_cell.angle_beta   90.00
_cell.angle_gamma   90.00
#
_symmetry.space_group_name_H-M   'P 1'
#
loop_
_entity.id
_entity.type
_entity.pdbx_description
1 polymer ?
#
loop_
_entity_poly.entity_id
_entity_poly.type
_entity_poly.pdbx_seq_one_letter_code
_entity_poly.pdbx_strand_id
1 'polypeptide(L)'
;MRNFLAIQLQSTDRAVSTSELRHRAGEHGFSDALIEGTYRLLVTLERRGVARRVASRGRSVYWVNNASTNRHPAAAIERFIS
;
A
#
# COMPACT_ATOMS: atom_id res chain seq x y z
N MET A 1 8.11 10.49 3.96
CA MET A 1 7.81 9.16 3.40
C MET A 1 6.63 8.43 4.07
N ARG A 2 6.64 8.13 5.38
CA ARG A 2 5.50 7.40 6.02
C ARG A 2 4.12 8.05 5.81
N ASN A 3 4.01 9.36 6.03
CA ASN A 3 2.75 10.09 5.84
C ASN A 3 2.31 10.09 4.38
N PHE A 4 3.27 10.25 3.45
CA PHE A 4 3.01 10.13 2.01
C PHE A 4 2.41 8.77 1.66
N LEU A 5 2.99 7.67 2.14
CA LEU A 5 2.45 6.32 1.91
C LEU A 5 1.04 6.14 2.49
N ALA A 6 0.77 6.70 3.68
CA ALA A 6 -0.56 6.66 4.26
C ALA A 6 -1.58 7.42 3.40
N ILE A 7 -1.22 8.61 2.92
CA ILE A 7 -2.08 9.42 2.02
C ILE A 7 -2.34 8.67 0.71
N GLN A 8 -1.31 8.11 0.09
CA GLN A 8 -1.44 7.35 -1.16
C GLN A 8 -2.36 6.13 -1.03
N LEU A 9 -2.33 5.46 0.11
CA LEU A 9 -3.25 4.35 0.41
C LEU A 9 -4.66 4.85 0.70
N GLN A 10 -4.82 5.94 1.44
CA GLN A 10 -6.13 6.52 1.75
C GLN A 10 -6.83 7.11 0.53
N SER A 11 -6.07 7.62 -0.44
CA SER A 11 -6.59 8.24 -1.66
C SER A 11 -6.93 7.23 -2.77
N THR A 12 -6.88 5.92 -2.49
CA THR A 12 -7.12 4.89 -3.50
C THR A 12 -8.02 3.78 -2.96
N ASP A 13 -9.00 3.40 -3.77
CA ASP A 13 -9.95 2.33 -3.44
C ASP A 13 -9.50 0.95 -3.96
N ARG A 14 -8.29 0.85 -4.52
CA ARG A 14 -7.70 -0.41 -5.00
C ARG A 14 -6.46 -0.78 -4.21
N ALA A 15 -6.05 -2.04 -4.29
CA ALA A 15 -4.74 -2.39 -3.77
C ALA A 15 -3.63 -1.86 -4.66
N VAL A 16 -2.53 -1.47 -4.02
CA VAL A 16 -1.34 -0.89 -4.65
C VAL A 16 -0.14 -1.75 -4.31
N SER A 17 0.71 -2.01 -5.30
CA SER A 17 1.91 -2.82 -5.08
C SER A 17 3.01 -2.03 -4.36
N THR A 18 3.93 -2.75 -3.74
CA THR A 18 5.11 -2.13 -3.11
C THR A 18 5.98 -1.38 -4.14
N SER A 19 6.13 -1.92 -5.34
CA SER A 19 6.91 -1.28 -6.43
C SER A 19 6.24 -0.01 -6.94
N GLU A 20 4.92 0.00 -7.06
CA GLU A 20 4.17 1.19 -7.47
C GLU A 20 4.32 2.32 -6.44
N LEU A 21 4.22 2.01 -5.14
CA LEU A 21 4.45 2.99 -4.07
C LEU A 21 5.89 3.52 -4.04
N ARG A 22 6.88 2.67 -4.32
CA ARG A 22 8.29 3.08 -4.48
C ARG A 22 8.47 4.04 -5.65
N HIS A 23 7.89 3.71 -6.81
CA HIS A 23 7.96 4.56 -7.99
C HIS A 23 7.35 5.94 -7.74
N ARG A 24 6.13 6.00 -7.19
CA ARG A 24 5.49 7.28 -6.82
C ARG A 24 6.29 8.10 -5.81
N ALA A 25 7.01 7.44 -4.91
CA ALA A 25 7.89 8.12 -3.96
C ALA A 25 9.13 8.73 -4.64
N GLY A 26 9.68 8.07 -5.66
CA GLY A 26 10.73 8.62 -6.51
C GLY A 26 10.24 9.85 -7.29
N GLU A 27 9.07 9.76 -7.92
CA GLU A 27 8.42 10.90 -8.58
C GLU A 27 8.16 12.08 -7.63
N HIS A 28 7.91 11.79 -6.35
CA HIS A 28 7.71 12.80 -5.30
C HIS A 28 9.03 13.34 -4.70
N GLY A 29 10.19 12.90 -5.20
CA GLY A 29 11.50 13.41 -4.79
C GLY A 29 12.06 12.83 -3.49
N PHE A 30 11.56 11.68 -3.02
CA PHE A 30 12.22 10.98 -1.90
C PHE A 30 13.55 10.36 -2.37
N SER A 31 14.58 10.46 -1.54
CA SER A 31 15.88 9.82 -1.80
C SER A 31 15.78 8.29 -1.93
N ASP A 32 16.65 7.67 -2.71
CA ASP A 32 16.72 6.21 -2.90
C ASP A 32 16.78 5.42 -1.58
N ALA A 33 17.52 5.91 -0.59
CA ALA A 33 17.60 5.29 0.73
C ALA A 33 16.22 5.17 1.43
N LEU A 34 15.36 6.18 1.25
CA LEU A 34 13.98 6.17 1.76
C LEU A 34 13.06 5.28 0.92
N ILE A 35 13.31 5.20 -0.40
CA ILE A 35 12.58 4.33 -1.32
C ILE A 35 12.84 2.85 -0.98
N GLU A 36 14.09 2.46 -0.69
CA GLU A 36 14.42 1.10 -0.24
C GLU A 36 13.73 0.74 1.08
N GLY A 37 13.51 1.74 1.96
CA GLY A 37 12.78 1.58 3.21
C GLY A 37 11.26 1.40 3.08
N THR A 38 10.68 1.53 1.87
CA THR A 38 9.23 1.57 1.65
C THR A 38 8.49 0.38 2.26
N TYR A 39 9.00 -0.85 2.07
CA TYR A 39 8.36 -2.04 2.62
C TYR A 39 8.30 -2.02 4.15
N ARG A 40 9.39 -1.61 4.83
CA ARG A 40 9.43 -1.50 6.31
C ARG A 40 8.44 -0.46 6.83
N LEU A 41 8.29 0.66 6.10
CA LEU A 41 7.30 1.68 6.45
C LEU A 41 5.86 1.17 6.28
N LEU A 42 5.58 0.39 5.25
CA LEU A 42 4.26 -0.22 5.03
C LEU A 42 3.91 -1.24 6.11
N VAL A 43 4.87 -2.08 6.53
CA VAL A 43 4.71 -2.97 7.70
C VAL A 43 4.39 -2.19 8.97
N THR A 44 5.02 -1.01 9.15
CA THR A 44 4.74 -0.13 10.29
C THR A 44 3.32 0.43 10.24
N LEU A 45 2.82 0.79 9.06
CA LEU A 45 1.44 1.25 8.88
C LEU A 45 0.41 0.13 9.10
N GLU A 46 0.74 -1.10 8.71
CA GLU A 46 -0.07 -2.30 8.97
C GLU A 46 -0.21 -2.56 10.47
N ARG A 47 0.90 -2.54 11.23
CA ARG A 47 0.87 -2.70 12.70
C ARG A 47 0.05 -1.61 13.41
N ARG A 48 -0.11 -0.45 12.78
CA ARG A 48 -0.92 0.67 13.30
C ARG A 48 -2.37 0.65 12.79
N GLY A 49 -2.77 -0.37 12.03
CA GLY A 49 -4.12 -0.49 11.48
C GLY A 49 -4.45 0.56 10.41
N VAL A 50 -3.46 1.19 9.79
CA VAL A 50 -3.67 2.17 8.69
C VAL A 50 -3.74 1.46 7.34
N ALA A 51 -2.91 0.43 7.15
CA ALA A 51 -2.85 -0.35 5.93
C ALA A 51 -3.16 -1.82 6.24
N ARG A 52 -3.57 -2.57 5.22
CA ARG A 52 -3.69 -4.03 5.29
C ARG A 52 -2.96 -4.64 4.10
N ARG A 53 -2.21 -5.71 4.35
CA ARG A 53 -1.65 -6.54 3.30
C ARG A 53 -2.70 -7.54 2.83
N VAL A 54 -2.96 -7.63 1.53
CA VAL A 54 -4.13 -8.39 1.03
C VAL A 54 -3.76 -9.75 0.46
N ALA A 55 -2.74 -9.86 -0.38
CA ALA A 55 -2.20 -11.13 -0.85
C ALA A 55 -0.94 -10.88 -1.69
N SER A 56 -0.16 -11.93 -1.92
CA SER A 56 0.89 -11.99 -2.92
C SER A 56 0.45 -12.92 -4.04
N ARG A 57 0.17 -12.41 -5.25
CA ARG A 57 0.19 -13.27 -6.44
C ARG A 57 1.59 -13.20 -7.03
N GLY A 58 2.31 -14.33 -7.01
CA GLY A 58 3.72 -14.37 -7.38
C GLY A 58 4.62 -13.67 -6.35
N ARG A 59 5.61 -12.87 -6.80
CA ARG A 59 6.60 -12.18 -5.93
C ARG A 59 6.15 -10.79 -5.45
N SER A 60 4.94 -10.35 -5.81
CA SER A 60 4.48 -8.98 -5.58
C SER A 60 3.55 -8.87 -4.37
N VAL A 61 3.89 -7.98 -3.43
CA VAL A 61 3.07 -7.68 -2.25
C VAL A 61 2.20 -6.45 -2.49
N TYR A 62 0.90 -6.58 -2.20
CA TYR A 62 -0.12 -5.54 -2.35
C TYR A 62 -0.66 -5.04 -1.00
N TRP A 63 -1.01 -3.76 -0.98
CA TRP A 63 -1.47 -3.02 0.20
C TRP A 63 -2.77 -2.27 -0.10
N VAL A 64 -3.71 -2.29 0.84
CA VAL A 64 -4.95 -1.50 0.80
C VAL A 64 -5.04 -0.59 2.02
N ASN A 65 -5.87 0.45 1.92
CA ASN A 65 -6.34 1.18 3.08
C ASN A 65 -7.19 0.27 3.98
N ASN A 66 -6.82 0.19 5.26
CA ASN A 66 -7.55 -0.59 6.25
C ASN A 66 -8.91 0.05 6.57
N ALA A 67 -9.05 1.37 6.44
CA ALA A 67 -10.32 2.06 6.64
C ALA A 67 -11.34 1.79 5.51
N SER A 68 -10.89 1.65 4.27
CA SER A 68 -11.74 1.34 3.10
C SER A 68 -12.24 -0.11 3.12
N THR A 69 -11.41 -1.05 3.58
CA THR A 69 -11.79 -2.47 3.68
C THR A 69 -12.86 -2.75 4.73
N ASN A 70 -13.07 -1.83 5.68
CA ASN A 70 -14.19 -1.93 6.64
C ASN A 70 -15.54 -1.47 6.06
N ARG A 71 -15.57 -0.75 4.93
CA ARG A 71 -16.83 -0.34 4.27
C ARG A 71 -17.29 -1.33 3.19
N HIS A 72 -16.36 -1.95 2.46
CA HIS A 72 -16.67 -2.98 1.45
C HIS A 72 -15.57 -4.06 1.40
N PRO A 73 -15.58 -5.03 2.33
CA PRO A 73 -14.56 -6.07 2.40
C PRO A 73 -14.51 -6.97 1.14
N ALA A 74 -15.65 -7.16 0.47
CA ALA A 74 -15.76 -8.00 -0.73
C ALA A 74 -15.21 -7.31 -1.99
N ALA A 75 -15.52 -6.04 -2.24
CA ALA A 75 -15.13 -5.33 -3.47
C ALA A 75 -13.61 -5.13 -3.62
N ALA A 76 -12.89 -5.01 -2.50
CA ALA A 76 -11.44 -4.84 -2.50
C ALA A 76 -10.69 -6.16 -2.84
N ILE A 77 -11.32 -7.31 -2.61
CA ILE A 77 -10.73 -8.64 -2.84
C ILE A 77 -11.27 -9.25 -4.15
N GLU A 78 -12.53 -9.04 -4.51
CA GLU A 78 -13.13 -9.59 -5.74
C GLU A 78 -12.50 -9.04 -7.03
N ARG A 79 -12.06 -7.77 -7.04
CA ARG A 79 -11.28 -7.20 -8.16
C ARG A 79 -9.89 -7.82 -8.33
N PHE A 80 -9.45 -8.66 -7.40
CA PHE A 80 -8.22 -9.43 -7.56
C PHE A 80 -8.45 -10.77 -8.24
N ILE A 81 -9.65 -11.36 -8.27
CA ILE A 81 -9.84 -12.76 -8.69
C ILE A 81 -10.43 -12.91 -10.11
N SER A 82 -10.84 -11.80 -10.74
CA SER A 82 -11.29 -11.81 -12.15
C SER A 82 -10.19 -11.45 -13.14
#